data_AF-A0A2A5G4Y9-F1
#
_entry.id   AF-A0A2A5G4Y9-F1
#
_cell.length_a   1.000
_cell.length_b   1.000
_cell.length_c   1.000
_cell.angle_alpha   90.00
_cell.angle_beta   90.00
_cell.angle_gamma   90.00
#
_symmetry.space_group_name_H-M   'P 1'
#
loop_
_entity.id
_entity.type
_entity.pdbx_description
1 polymer ?
#
loop_
_entity_poly.entity_id
_entity_poly.type
_entity_poly.pdbx_seq_one_letter_code
_entity_poly.pdbx_strand_id
1 'polypeptide(L)'
;MAGLGNSAKKALNRIGDIICPKNGDFPSYSEYGAIEHVDDMLETAPESDINDLNMLLAILSFMPNAILKWLVKSVSKSHWKNGGVTTLFRQLDFGLKGIIFGTYYSGKKTAVYNGKIPTEVIGFSINRIELEHELQPELQE
;
A
#
# COMPACT_ATOMS: atom_id res chain seq x y z
N MET A 1 8.02 17.82 -7.86
CA MET A 1 7.18 16.66 -7.54
C MET A 1 6.94 16.67 -6.05
N ALA A 2 5.70 16.84 -5.62
CA ALA A 2 5.32 16.72 -4.21
C ALA A 2 5.40 15.23 -3.81
N GLY A 3 6.17 14.91 -2.77
CA GLY A 3 6.29 13.56 -2.22
C GLY A 3 5.92 13.54 -0.74
N LEU A 4 5.96 12.36 -0.12
CA LEU A 4 5.69 12.28 1.32
C LEU A 4 6.87 12.78 2.15
N GLY A 5 6.58 13.62 3.13
CA GLY A 5 7.56 14.07 4.12
C GLY A 5 7.97 12.97 5.11
N ASN A 6 9.07 13.19 5.83
CA ASN A 6 9.63 12.20 6.75
C ASN A 6 8.65 11.76 7.84
N SER A 7 7.89 12.68 8.43
CA SER A 7 6.86 12.36 9.43
C SER A 7 5.76 11.48 8.83
N ALA A 8 5.34 11.77 7.60
CA ALA A 8 4.32 10.99 6.91
C ALA A 8 4.82 9.56 6.60
N LYS A 9 6.04 9.43 6.07
CA LYS A 9 6.70 8.13 5.83
C LYS A 9 6.87 7.33 7.12
N LYS A 10 7.23 7.98 8.23
CA LYS A 10 7.30 7.36 9.57
C LYS A 10 5.94 6.81 10.02
N ALA A 11 4.86 7.58 9.85
CA ALA A 11 3.52 7.10 10.18
C ALA A 11 3.11 5.92 9.32
N LEU A 12 3.31 6.00 8.00
CA LEU A 12 2.99 4.91 7.07
C LEU A 12 3.77 3.63 7.39
N ASN A 13 5.06 3.69 7.71
CA ASN A 13 5.80 2.51 8.15
C ASN A 13 5.17 1.84 9.36
N ARG A 14 4.80 2.63 10.38
CA ARG A 14 4.18 2.12 11.61
C ARG A 14 2.79 1.54 11.36
N ILE A 15 1.99 2.18 10.51
CA ILE A 15 0.67 1.67 10.11
C ILE A 15 0.84 0.40 9.27
N GLY A 16 1.78 0.41 8.33
CA GLY A 16 2.19 -0.72 7.51
C GLY A 16 2.55 -1.93 8.35
N ASP A 17 3.37 -1.78 9.39
CA ASP A 17 3.71 -2.88 10.29
C ASP A 17 2.52 -3.39 11.13
N ILE A 18 1.48 -2.57 11.31
CA ILE A 18 0.24 -3.00 11.99
C ILE A 18 -0.63 -3.80 11.02
N ILE A 19 -0.69 -3.41 9.74
CA ILE A 19 -1.51 -4.07 8.71
C ILE A 19 -0.82 -5.32 8.16
N CYS A 20 0.47 -5.22 7.85
CA CYS A 20 1.37 -6.26 7.37
C CYS A 20 2.50 -6.50 8.39
N PRO A 21 2.20 -7.12 9.55
CA PRO A 21 3.24 -7.51 10.50
C PRO A 21 4.05 -8.68 9.95
N LYS A 22 5.27 -8.85 10.47
CA LYS A 22 6.07 -10.06 10.22
C LYS A 22 5.30 -11.30 10.67
N ASN A 23 5.20 -12.30 9.80
CA ASN A 23 4.54 -13.56 10.10
C ASN A 23 5.11 -14.72 9.27
N GLY A 24 5.85 -15.63 9.91
CA GLY A 24 6.56 -16.69 9.20
C GLY A 24 7.52 -16.13 8.17
N ASP A 25 7.36 -16.55 6.91
CA ASP A 25 8.15 -16.08 5.77
C ASP A 25 7.77 -14.67 5.28
N PHE A 26 6.63 -14.11 5.71
CA PHE A 26 6.26 -12.74 5.37
C PHE A 26 7.09 -11.74 6.17
N PRO A 27 7.83 -10.81 5.52
CA PRO A 27 8.47 -9.70 6.22
C PRO A 27 7.43 -8.74 6.83
N SER A 28 7.84 -7.87 7.75
CA SER A 28 6.99 -6.71 8.05
C SER A 28 7.07 -5.68 6.92
N TYR A 29 6.10 -4.76 6.85
CA TYR A 29 6.12 -3.67 5.87
C TYR A 29 7.43 -2.87 5.89
N SER A 30 7.90 -2.51 7.10
CA SER A 30 9.15 -1.78 7.27
C SER A 30 10.40 -2.62 6.96
N GLU A 31 10.41 -3.90 7.30
CA GLU A 31 11.51 -4.83 6.99
C GLU A 31 11.68 -5.02 5.48
N TYR A 32 10.56 -5.08 4.73
CA TYR A 32 10.56 -5.19 3.27
C TYR A 32 11.01 -3.91 2.55
N GLY A 33 10.93 -2.76 3.23
CA GLY A 33 11.29 -1.45 2.66
C GLY A 33 10.27 -0.90 1.66
N ALA A 34 9.01 -1.34 1.71
CA ALA A 34 7.96 -0.92 0.77
C ALA A 34 7.76 0.60 0.68
N ILE A 35 8.05 1.33 1.76
CA ILE A 35 7.90 2.79 1.83
C ILE A 35 8.79 3.54 0.82
N GLU A 36 9.89 2.94 0.37
CA GLU A 36 10.83 3.57 -0.57
C GLU A 36 10.19 3.85 -1.94
N HIS A 37 9.14 3.10 -2.29
CA HIS A 37 8.44 3.21 -3.57
C HIS A 37 7.08 3.92 -3.45
N VAL A 38 6.81 4.57 -2.31
CA VAL A 38 5.52 5.26 -2.10
C VAL A 38 5.36 6.47 -3.02
N ASP A 39 6.46 7.16 -3.33
CA ASP A 39 6.41 8.35 -4.18
C ASP A 39 6.07 7.97 -5.64
N ASP A 40 6.53 6.80 -6.14
CA ASP A 40 6.11 6.25 -7.44
C ASP A 40 4.59 6.02 -7.51
N MET A 41 4.00 5.57 -6.41
CA MET A 41 2.55 5.33 -6.34
C MET A 41 1.74 6.64 -6.34
N LEU A 42 2.32 7.72 -5.81
CA LEU A 42 1.66 9.02 -5.67
C LEU A 42 1.94 9.97 -6.84
N GLU A 43 2.79 9.59 -7.80
CA GLU A 43 3.21 10.45 -8.92
C GLU A 43 2.03 11.00 -9.73
N THR A 44 0.94 10.25 -9.84
CA THR A 44 -0.26 10.64 -10.61
C THR A 44 -1.33 11.34 -9.76
N ALA A 45 -1.12 11.48 -8.45
CA ALA A 45 -2.09 12.11 -7.55
C ALA A 45 -2.00 13.64 -7.64
N PRO A 46 -3.13 14.36 -7.52
CA PRO A 46 -3.12 15.82 -7.40
C PRO A 46 -2.26 16.29 -6.22
N GLU A 47 -1.51 17.39 -6.40
CA GLU A 47 -0.63 17.91 -5.33
C GLU A 47 -1.40 18.29 -4.05
N SER A 48 -2.65 18.76 -4.18
CA SER A 48 -3.53 19.02 -3.03
C SER A 48 -3.76 17.76 -2.20
N ASP A 49 -3.99 16.62 -2.84
CA ASP A 49 -4.30 15.37 -2.18
C ASP A 49 -3.05 14.82 -1.47
N ILE A 50 -1.88 14.98 -2.09
CA ILE A 50 -0.58 14.64 -1.49
C ILE A 50 -0.32 15.49 -0.24
N ASN A 51 -0.65 16.79 -0.29
CA ASN A 51 -0.49 17.69 0.85
C ASN A 51 -1.44 17.34 2.02
N ASP A 52 -2.70 17.06 1.72
CA ASP A 52 -3.69 16.65 2.72
C ASP A 52 -3.31 15.31 3.36
N LEU A 53 -2.84 14.35 2.54
CA LEU A 53 -2.30 13.08 3.02
C LEU A 53 -1.07 13.28 3.90
N ASN A 54 -0.14 14.15 3.50
CA ASN A 54 1.04 14.50 4.29
C ASN A 54 0.65 15.07 5.66
N MET A 55 -0.31 16.00 5.70
CA MET A 55 -0.80 16.60 6.94
C MET A 55 -1.41 15.55 7.85
N LEU A 56 -2.31 14.71 7.33
CA LEU A 56 -2.94 13.64 8.08
C LEU A 56 -1.89 12.68 8.66
N LEU A 57 -0.99 12.16 7.82
CA LEU A 57 0.03 11.21 8.25
C LEU A 57 1.04 11.85 9.22
N ALA A 58 1.37 13.14 9.05
CA ALA A 58 2.19 13.87 10.00
C ALA A 58 1.54 13.90 11.39
N ILE A 59 0.23 14.16 11.48
CA ILE A 59 -0.52 14.10 12.76
C ILE A 59 -0.45 12.69 13.36
N LEU A 60 -0.70 11.66 12.55
CA LEU A 60 -0.62 10.26 13.00
C LEU A 60 0.79 9.87 13.45
N SER A 61 1.83 10.50 12.91
CA SER A 61 3.23 10.21 13.26
C SER A 61 3.56 10.51 14.72
N PHE A 62 2.86 11.48 15.33
CA PHE A 62 3.03 11.86 16.74
C PHE A 62 2.22 10.99 17.71
N MET A 63 1.27 10.19 17.21
CA MET A 63 0.47 9.34 18.07
C MET A 63 1.30 8.19 18.67
N PRO A 64 1.11 7.84 19.96
CA PRO A 64 1.65 6.63 20.56
C PRO A 64 1.22 5.35 19.82
N ASN A 65 2.06 4.32 19.83
CA ASN A 65 1.77 3.04 19.16
C ASN A 65 0.44 2.39 19.59
N ALA A 66 0.05 2.52 20.85
CA ALA A 66 -1.21 1.99 21.34
C ALA A 66 -2.43 2.66 20.68
N ILE A 67 -2.40 4.00 20.56
CA ILE A 67 -3.46 4.78 19.92
C ILE A 67 -3.51 4.50 18.42
N LEU A 68 -2.35 4.44 17.77
CA LEU A 68 -2.28 4.12 16.34
C LEU A 68 -2.83 2.72 16.06
N LYS A 69 -2.47 1.71 16.85
CA LYS A 69 -3.04 0.35 16.75
C LYS A 69 -4.55 0.34 16.97
N TRP A 70 -5.05 1.09 17.95
CA TRP A 70 -6.48 1.21 18.20
C TRP A 70 -7.19 1.88 17.01
N LEU A 71 -6.62 2.94 16.46
CA LEU A 71 -7.17 3.64 15.30
C LEU A 71 -7.26 2.70 14.10
N VAL A 72 -6.16 2.05 13.72
CA VAL A 72 -6.10 1.10 12.58
C VAL A 72 -7.13 -0.02 12.75
N LYS A 73 -7.21 -0.62 13.96
CA LYS A 73 -8.23 -1.64 14.25
C LYS A 73 -9.66 -1.10 14.16
N SER A 74 -9.87 0.16 14.53
CA SER A 74 -11.19 0.79 14.50
C SER A 74 -11.63 1.10 13.08
N VAL A 75 -10.75 1.63 12.23
CA VAL A 75 -11.06 1.88 10.82
C VAL A 75 -11.32 0.59 10.05
N SER A 76 -10.56 -0.48 10.29
CA SER A 76 -10.82 -1.78 9.65
C SER A 76 -12.13 -2.46 10.09
N LYS A 77 -12.71 -2.09 11.24
CA LYS A 77 -14.02 -2.59 11.70
C LYS A 77 -15.21 -1.75 11.23
N SER A 78 -14.96 -0.60 10.60
CA SER A 78 -16.00 0.38 10.25
C SER A 78 -16.95 -0.08 9.13
N HIS A 79 -16.60 -1.13 8.38
CA HIS A 79 -17.38 -1.63 7.24
C HIS A 79 -18.78 -2.16 7.61
N TRP A 80 -19.01 -2.51 8.87
CA TRP A 80 -20.26 -3.14 9.34
C TRP A 80 -21.25 -2.17 9.99
N LYS A 81 -20.94 -0.86 10.01
CA LYS A 81 -21.75 0.17 10.68
C LYS A 81 -22.12 1.29 9.71
N ASN A 82 -23.29 1.89 9.92
CA ASN A 82 -23.80 3.03 9.16
C ASN A 82 -23.71 4.33 9.99
N GLY A 83 -23.33 5.44 9.35
CA GLY A 83 -23.15 6.75 10.00
C GLY A 83 -22.08 7.63 9.35
N GLY A 84 -22.07 8.93 9.68
CA GLY A 84 -21.12 9.89 9.08
C GLY A 84 -19.65 9.59 9.42
N VAL A 85 -19.36 9.29 10.69
CA VAL A 85 -17.99 8.95 11.14
C VAL A 85 -17.51 7.64 10.53
N THR A 86 -18.41 6.67 10.30
CA THR A 86 -18.04 5.38 9.68
C THR A 86 -17.66 5.54 8.21
N THR A 87 -18.25 6.50 7.48
CA THR A 87 -17.85 6.81 6.11
C THR A 87 -16.40 7.31 6.05
N LEU A 88 -16.03 8.24 6.94
CA LEU A 88 -14.65 8.74 7.05
C LEU A 88 -13.67 7.61 7.41
N PHE A 89 -14.05 6.74 8.34
CA PHE A 89 -13.21 5.59 8.71
C PHE A 89 -13.04 4.59 7.56
N ARG A 90 -14.08 4.39 6.74
CA ARG A 90 -13.97 3.56 5.54
C ARG A 90 -13.06 4.20 4.50
N GLN A 91 -13.20 5.50 4.24
CA GLN A 91 -12.31 6.23 3.33
C GLN A 91 -10.85 6.12 3.79
N LEU A 92 -10.60 6.29 5.09
CA LEU A 92 -9.27 6.13 5.66
C LEU A 92 -8.75 4.69 5.54
N ASP A 93 -9.58 3.68 5.81
CA ASP A 93 -9.20 2.26 5.66
C ASP A 93 -8.83 1.94 4.21
N PHE A 94 -9.63 2.40 3.23
CA PHE A 94 -9.33 2.21 1.81
C PHE A 94 -8.07 2.95 1.37
N GLY A 95 -7.91 4.23 1.76
CA GLY A 95 -6.73 5.01 1.40
C GLY A 95 -5.44 4.42 1.95
N LEU A 96 -5.43 4.07 3.25
CA LEU A 96 -4.25 3.48 3.89
C LEU A 96 -3.91 2.10 3.31
N LYS A 97 -4.91 1.22 3.14
CA LYS A 97 -4.68 -0.12 2.57
C LYS A 97 -4.29 -0.05 1.10
N GLY A 98 -4.85 0.88 0.34
CA GLY A 98 -4.47 1.09 -1.05
C GLY A 98 -2.98 1.37 -1.16
N ILE A 99 -2.48 2.32 -0.36
CA ILE A 99 -1.05 2.67 -0.33
C ILE A 99 -0.20 1.51 0.17
N ILE A 100 -0.59 0.91 1.29
CA ILE A 100 0.19 -0.13 1.95
C ILE A 100 0.25 -1.39 1.09
N PHE A 101 -0.88 -1.92 0.60
CA PHE A 101 -0.87 -3.10 -0.25
C PHE A 101 -0.32 -2.83 -1.64
N GLY A 102 -0.57 -1.64 -2.21
CA GLY A 102 -0.02 -1.24 -3.50
C GLY A 102 1.51 -1.26 -3.50
N THR A 103 2.13 -0.76 -2.43
CA THR A 103 3.60 -0.79 -2.28
C THR A 103 4.11 -2.16 -1.81
N TYR A 104 3.45 -2.81 -0.85
CA TYR A 104 3.89 -4.08 -0.26
C TYR A 104 3.84 -5.27 -1.23
N TYR A 105 2.86 -5.31 -2.13
CA TYR A 105 2.75 -6.35 -3.15
C TYR A 105 3.21 -5.89 -4.54
N SER A 106 3.90 -4.74 -4.63
CA SER A 106 4.44 -4.22 -5.90
C SER A 106 5.54 -5.10 -6.51
N GLY A 107 6.16 -5.97 -5.72
CA GLY A 107 7.36 -6.72 -6.09
C GLY A 107 8.65 -5.88 -6.04
N LYS A 108 8.56 -4.57 -5.79
CA LYS A 108 9.72 -3.70 -5.61
C LYS A 108 10.19 -3.77 -4.15
N LYS A 109 11.38 -4.31 -3.94
CA LYS A 109 12.04 -4.40 -2.63
C LYS A 109 13.13 -3.35 -2.49
N THR A 110 13.43 -2.94 -1.25
CA THR A 110 14.64 -2.16 -0.98
C THR A 110 15.90 -2.93 -1.36
N ALA A 111 16.95 -2.22 -1.76
CA ALA A 111 18.23 -2.81 -2.16
C ALA A 111 18.87 -3.66 -1.04
N VAL A 112 18.52 -3.40 0.22
CA VAL A 112 19.08 -4.10 1.38
C VAL A 112 18.30 -5.37 1.78
N TYR A 113 17.10 -5.58 1.24
CA TYR A 113 16.25 -6.72 1.63
C TYR A 113 16.60 -7.98 0.83
N ASN A 114 16.96 -9.05 1.54
CA ASN A 114 17.43 -10.32 0.96
C ASN A 114 16.50 -11.53 1.22
N GLY A 115 15.37 -11.31 1.90
CA GLY A 115 14.37 -12.36 2.13
C GLY A 115 13.44 -12.59 0.93
N LYS A 116 12.49 -13.53 1.09
CA LYS A 116 11.42 -13.75 0.11
C LYS A 116 10.51 -12.53 0.04
N ILE A 117 10.22 -12.04 -1.16
CA ILE A 117 9.30 -10.91 -1.30
C ILE A 117 7.85 -11.38 -1.13
N PRO A 118 6.91 -10.51 -0.72
CA PRO A 118 5.53 -10.91 -0.42
C PRO A 118 4.82 -11.66 -1.56
N THR A 119 5.11 -11.32 -2.82
CA THR A 119 4.56 -12.00 -4.01
C THR A 119 5.12 -13.42 -4.19
N GLU A 120 6.38 -13.67 -3.82
CA GLU A 120 6.96 -15.02 -3.81
C GLU A 120 6.35 -15.88 -2.71
N VAL A 121 6.12 -15.31 -1.52
CA VAL A 121 5.56 -16.06 -0.38
C VAL A 121 4.14 -16.55 -0.68
N ILE A 122 3.34 -15.77 -1.41
CA ILE A 122 1.99 -16.20 -1.85
C ILE A 122 2.01 -17.09 -3.11
N GLY A 123 3.19 -17.37 -3.68
CA GLY A 123 3.32 -18.17 -4.90
C GLY A 123 2.77 -17.48 -6.16
N PHE A 124 2.78 -16.15 -6.21
CA PHE A 124 2.31 -15.42 -7.38
C PHE A 124 3.27 -15.62 -8.57
N SER A 125 2.75 -16.17 -9.67
CA SER A 125 3.47 -16.36 -10.92
C SER A 125 2.64 -15.87 -12.10
N ILE A 126 3.26 -15.11 -13.02
CA ILE A 126 2.60 -14.64 -14.23
C ILE A 126 2.77 -15.70 -15.33
N ASN A 127 1.69 -16.40 -15.66
CA ASN A 127 1.63 -17.26 -16.84
C ASN A 127 1.24 -16.39 -18.05
N ARG A 128 2.24 -15.86 -18.77
CA ARG A 128 1.98 -15.15 -20.03
C ARG A 128 1.67 -16.18 -21.11
N ILE A 129 0.45 -16.11 -21.66
CA ILE A 129 0.10 -16.84 -22.88
C ILE A 129 0.54 -15.97 -24.05
N GLU A 130 1.50 -16.45 -24.83
CA GLU A 130 1.81 -15.84 -26.11
C GLU A 130 0.67 -16.15 -27.06
N LEU A 131 -0.10 -15.13 -27.43
CA LEU A 131 -1.06 -15.24 -28.53
C LEU A 131 -0.23 -15.34 -29.81
N GLU A 132 -0.04 -16.55 -30.33
CA GLU A 132 0.36 -16.72 -31.72
C GLU A 132 -0.73 -16.06 -32.58
N HIS A 133 -0.41 -14.90 -33.12
CA HIS A 133 -1.22 -14.23 -34.12
C HIS A 133 -1.09 -15.08 -35.39
N GLU A 134 -1.94 -16.09 -35.54
CA GLU A 134 -2.20 -16.67 -36.85
C GLU A 134 -2.80 -15.55 -37.72
N LEU A 135 -1.92 -14.88 -38.46
CA LEU A 135 -2.28 -14.08 -39.61
C LEU A 135 -2.97 -15.02 -40.60
N GLN A 136 -4.30 -15.12 -40.53
CA GLN A 136 -5.08 -15.68 -41.62
C GLN A 136 -4.97 -14.71 -42.80
N PRO A 137 -4.39 -15.12 -43.95
CA PRO A 137 -4.32 -14.27 -45.12
C PRO A 137 -5.74 -14.03 -45.66
N GLU A 138 -5.95 -12.78 -46.05
CA GLU A 138 -7.12 -12.19 -46.70
C GLU A 138 -7.96 -13.17 -47.54
N LEU A 139 -9.25 -13.31 -47.22
CA LEU A 139 -10.25 -13.76 -48.18
C LEU A 139 -10.60 -12.57 -49.09
N GLN A 140 -9.87 -12.46 -50.20
CA GLN A 140 -10.32 -11.76 -51.39
C GLN A 140 -11.46 -12.55 -52.03
N GLU A 141 -12.69 -12.03 -51.99
CA GLU A 141 -13.72 -12.21 -53.04
C GLU A 141 -14.52 -10.91 -53.20
#